data_AF-K4KKT0-F1
#
_entry.id   AF-K4KKT0-F1
#
_cell.length_a   1.000
_cell.length_b   1.000
_cell.length_c   1.000
_cell.angle_alpha   90.00
_cell.angle_beta   90.00
_cell.angle_gamma   90.00
#
_symmetry.space_group_name_H-M   'P 1'
#
loop_
_entity.id
_entity.type
_entity.pdbx_description
1 polymer ?
#
loop_
_entity_poly.entity_id
_entity_poly.type
_entity_poly.pdbx_seq_one_letter_code
_entity_poly.pdbx_strand_id
1 'polypeptide(L)'
;MLKGLAVLVLYLFAGEALSQALQWRIPGPVTGMLLLFLSLQLLPAKPLADTAEVASKPLIQWLPLFFLPAGAGIFFLPAEVIAQWPAILAAMLVGTAASLWLCSLLLKRLANADEQ
;
A
#
# COMPACT_ATOMS: atom_id res chain seq x y z
N MET A 1 -14.82 16.08 4.07
CA MET A 1 -15.23 14.67 3.91
C MET A 1 -15.50 14.32 2.46
N LEU A 2 -16.63 14.72 1.86
CA LEU A 2 -16.98 14.36 0.47
C LEU A 2 -15.92 14.76 -0.56
N LYS A 3 -15.39 15.99 -0.46
CA LYS A 3 -14.30 16.47 -1.34
C LYS A 3 -13.04 15.59 -1.23
N GLY A 4 -12.65 15.21 -0.03
CA GLY A 4 -11.50 14.32 0.20
C GLY A 4 -11.73 12.92 -0.37
N LEU A 5 -12.92 12.35 -0.15
CA LEU A 5 -13.29 11.06 -0.72
C LEU A 5 -13.28 11.12 -2.26
N ALA A 6 -13.84 12.18 -2.85
CA ALA A 6 -13.84 12.38 -4.29
C ALA A 6 -12.41 12.46 -4.85
N VAL A 7 -11.51 13.18 -4.18
CA VAL A 7 -10.08 13.22 -4.55
C VAL A 7 -9.48 11.82 -4.50
N LEU A 8 -9.65 11.09 -3.40
CA LEU A 8 -9.11 9.72 -3.26
C LEU A 8 -9.66 8.77 -4.33
N VAL A 9 -10.96 8.82 -4.62
CA VAL A 9 -11.62 8.00 -5.63
C VAL A 9 -11.19 8.38 -7.05
N LEU A 10 -10.98 9.67 -7.34
CA LEU A 10 -10.44 10.11 -8.63
C LEU A 10 -9.04 9.56 -8.86
N TYR A 11 -8.17 9.62 -7.86
CA TYR A 11 -6.82 9.03 -7.96
C TYR A 11 -6.85 7.51 -8.03
N LEU A 12 -7.78 6.85 -7.34
CA LEU A 12 -8.02 5.42 -7.46
C LEU A 12 -8.38 5.05 -8.91
N PHE A 13 -9.36 5.72 -9.51
CA PHE A 13 -9.75 5.47 -10.90
C PHE A 13 -8.64 5.82 -11.89
N ALA A 14 -7.92 6.92 -11.68
CA ALA A 14 -6.78 7.28 -12.52
C ALA A 14 -5.67 6.23 -12.46
N GLY A 15 -5.36 5.72 -11.25
CA GLY A 15 -4.39 4.65 -11.05
C GLY A 15 -4.82 3.32 -11.68
N GLU A 16 -6.11 2.98 -11.60
CA GLU A 16 -6.68 1.81 -12.24
C GLU A 16 -6.65 1.92 -13.78
N ALA A 17 -7.05 3.06 -14.33
CA ALA A 17 -6.99 3.33 -15.76
C ALA A 17 -5.55 3.26 -16.28
N LEU A 18 -4.60 3.82 -15.53
CA LEU A 18 -3.19 3.81 -15.88
C LEU A 18 -2.58 2.41 -15.76
N SER A 19 -2.90 1.66 -14.70
CA SER A 19 -2.45 0.28 -14.53
C SER A 19 -2.93 -0.61 -15.69
N GLN A 20 -4.21 -0.47 -16.06
CA GLN A 20 -4.77 -1.17 -17.21
C GLN A 20 -4.15 -0.72 -18.54
N ALA A 21 -3.89 0.58 -18.73
CA ALA A 21 -3.25 1.08 -19.94
C ALA A 21 -1.81 0.60 -20.10
N LEU A 22 -1.03 0.57 -19.01
CA LEU A 22 0.38 0.13 -19.01
C LEU A 22 0.54 -1.39 -18.92
N GLN A 23 -0.54 -2.15 -18.66
CA GLN A 23 -0.52 -3.61 -18.49
C GLN A 23 0.52 -4.07 -17.46
N TRP A 24 0.80 -3.24 -16.44
CA TRP A 24 1.78 -3.58 -15.41
C TRP A 24 1.11 -4.38 -14.29
N ARG A 25 1.82 -5.36 -13.70
CA ARG A 25 1.42 -6.16 -12.52
C ARG A 25 1.16 -5.38 -11.20
N ILE A 26 1.11 -4.04 -11.21
CA ILE A 26 0.94 -3.23 -9.99
C ILE A 26 -0.56 -2.95 -9.85
N PRO A 27 -1.17 -3.25 -8.69
CA PRO A 27 -2.57 -2.95 -8.46
C PRO A 27 -2.87 -1.46 -8.68
N GLY A 28 -3.95 -1.14 -9.38
CA GLY A 28 -4.37 0.24 -9.63
C GLY A 28 -4.49 1.12 -8.38
N PRO A 29 -4.94 0.62 -7.20
CA PRO A 29 -4.94 1.39 -5.96
C PRO A 29 -3.55 1.90 -5.55
N VAL A 30 -2.50 1.08 -5.74
CA VAL A 30 -1.12 1.46 -5.40
C VAL A 30 -0.61 2.51 -6.39
N THR A 31 -0.90 2.33 -7.68
CA THR A 31 -0.59 3.33 -8.71
C THR A 31 -1.29 4.67 -8.43
N GLY A 32 -2.55 4.64 -8.00
CA GLY A 32 -3.31 5.84 -7.63
C GLY A 32 -2.70 6.59 -6.45
N MET A 33 -2.21 5.87 -5.43
CA MET A 33 -1.48 6.47 -4.31
C MET A 33 -0.17 7.13 -4.75
N LEU A 34 0.58 6.49 -5.66
CA LEU A 34 1.81 7.08 -6.22
C LEU A 34 1.50 8.34 -7.03
N LEU A 35 0.44 8.35 -7.83
CA LEU A 35 -0.01 9.54 -8.56
C LEU A 35 -0.41 10.67 -7.61
N LEU A 36 -1.17 10.36 -6.57
CA LEU A 36 -1.53 11.35 -5.54
C LEU A 36 -0.28 11.91 -4.86
N PHE A 37 0.68 11.06 -4.52
CA PHE A 37 1.95 11.48 -3.92
C PHE A 37 2.75 12.40 -4.85
N LEU A 38 2.85 12.08 -6.14
CA LEU A 38 3.50 12.94 -7.13
C LEU A 38 2.76 14.28 -7.27
N SER A 39 1.43 14.27 -7.27
CA SER A 39 0.64 15.51 -7.34
C SER A 39 0.88 16.42 -6.13
N LEU A 40 1.04 15.84 -4.94
CA LEU A 40 1.35 16.56 -3.70
C LEU A 40 2.78 17.10 -3.67
N GLN A 41 3.71 16.54 -4.44
CA GLN A 41 5.06 17.09 -4.56
C GLN A 41 5.15 18.20 -5.61
N LEU A 42 4.40 18.08 -6.70
CA LEU A 42 4.53 18.96 -7.87
C LEU A 42 3.63 20.21 -7.82
N LEU A 43 2.55 20.19 -7.04
CA LEU A 43 1.59 21.31 -6.92
C LEU A 43 1.70 21.98 -5.54
N PRO A 44 1.25 23.25 -5.38
CA PRO A 44 1.08 23.86 -4.07
C PRO A 44 0.09 23.04 -3.23
N ALA A 45 0.66 22.20 -2.37
CA ALA A 45 0.00 20.97 -1.89
C ALA A 45 -0.89 21.13 -0.67
N LYS A 46 -0.79 22.26 0.06
CA LYS A 46 -1.52 22.47 1.32
C LYS A 46 -3.03 22.19 1.23
N PRO A 47 -3.78 22.81 0.31
CA PRO A 47 -5.24 22.60 0.28
C PRO A 47 -5.64 21.19 -0.18
N LEU A 48 -4.82 20.57 -1.04
CA LEU A 48 -5.08 19.22 -1.54
C LEU A 48 -4.79 18.17 -0.45
N ALA A 49 -3.68 18.36 0.27
CA ALA A 49 -3.28 17.54 1.42
C ALA A 49 -4.34 17.60 2.52
N ASP A 50 -4.73 18.79 2.96
CA ASP A 50 -5.75 18.96 4.00
C ASP A 50 -7.08 18.29 3.60
N THR A 51 -7.48 18.44 2.34
CA THR A 51 -8.71 17.86 1.81
C THR A 51 -8.65 16.33 1.80
N ALA A 52 -7.53 15.75 1.37
CA ALA A 52 -7.33 14.30 1.35
C ALA A 52 -7.23 13.73 2.78
N GLU A 53 -6.53 14.42 3.68
CA GLU A 53 -6.33 14.01 5.08
C GLU A 53 -7.66 13.86 5.83
N VAL A 54 -8.58 14.81 5.62
CA VAL A 54 -9.91 14.77 6.24
C VAL A 54 -10.66 13.49 5.89
N ALA A 55 -10.49 12.93 4.69
CA ALA A 55 -11.16 11.69 4.28
C ALA A 55 -10.34 10.44 4.58
N SER A 56 -9.00 10.52 4.56
CA SER A 56 -8.14 9.37 4.79
C SER A 56 -8.09 8.95 6.26
N LYS A 57 -8.13 9.90 7.21
CA LYS A 57 -8.12 9.61 8.66
C LYS A 57 -9.13 8.55 9.10
N PRO A 58 -10.44 8.70 8.85
CA PRO A 58 -11.41 7.66 9.21
C PRO A 58 -11.18 6.38 8.41
N LEU A 59 -10.81 6.47 7.14
CA LEU A 59 -10.58 5.28 6.30
C LEU A 59 -9.43 4.41 6.83
N ILE A 60 -8.36 5.05 7.32
CA ILE A 60 -7.23 4.38 7.99
C ILE A 60 -7.67 3.78 9.33
N GLN A 61 -8.50 4.49 10.10
CA GLN A 61 -9.04 3.97 11.35
C GLN A 61 -9.88 2.69 11.14
N TRP A 62 -10.63 2.63 10.05
CA TRP A 62 -11.43 1.46 9.67
C TRP A 62 -10.70 0.50 8.73
N LEU A 63 -9.40 0.70 8.46
CA LEU A 63 -8.59 -0.18 7.62
C LEU A 63 -8.68 -1.67 8.02
N PRO A 64 -8.73 -2.04 9.32
CA PRO A 64 -8.93 -3.44 9.73
C PRO A 64 -10.18 -4.09 9.12
N LEU A 65 -11.25 -3.32 8.88
CA LEU A 65 -12.48 -3.82 8.25
C LEU A 65 -12.24 -4.24 6.79
N PHE A 66 -11.34 -3.57 6.08
CA PHE A 66 -10.98 -3.93 4.70
C PHE A 66 -10.10 -5.18 4.61
N PHE A 67 -9.43 -5.57 5.71
CA PHE A 67 -8.68 -6.83 5.79
C PHE A 67 -9.54 -8.02 6.20
N LEU A 68 -10.75 -7.78 6.72
CA LEU A 68 -11.68 -8.85 7.12
C LEU A 68 -12.02 -9.81 5.96
N PRO A 69 -12.35 -9.34 4.74
CA PRO A 69 -12.62 -10.23 3.60
C PRO A 69 -11.41 -11.10 3.23
N ALA A 70 -10.20 -10.53 3.27
CA ALA A 70 -8.98 -11.29 3.02
C ALA A 70 -8.75 -12.36 4.09
N GLY A 71 -9.01 -12.04 5.36
CA GLY A 71 -8.96 -13.01 6.46
C GLY A 71 -10.01 -14.11 6.35
N ALA A 72 -11.26 -13.75 6.02
CA ALA A 72 -12.34 -14.71 5.82
C ALA A 72 -12.07 -15.66 4.65
N GLY A 73 -11.38 -15.18 3.60
CA GLY A 73 -10.98 -16.00 2.44
C GLY A 73 -10.06 -17.17 2.80
N ILE A 74 -9.28 -17.07 3.89
CA ILE A 74 -8.36 -18.13 4.33
C ILE A 74 -9.12 -19.42 4.67
N PHE A 75 -10.34 -19.33 5.18
CA PHE A 75 -11.16 -20.50 5.53
C PHE A 75 -11.61 -21.32 4.31
N PHE A 76 -11.51 -20.75 3.11
CA PHE A 76 -11.90 -21.41 1.86
C PHE A 76 -10.69 -21.96 1.07
N LEU A 77 -9.48 -21.95 1.64
CA LEU A 77 -8.31 -22.52 0.99
C LEU A 77 -8.40 -24.05 0.88
N PRO A 78 -7.87 -24.65 -0.20
CA PRO A 78 -7.78 -26.09 -0.34
C PRO A 78 -7.01 -26.73 0.83
N ALA A 79 -7.41 -27.94 1.23
CA ALA A 79 -6.81 -28.66 2.35
C ALA A 79 -5.31 -28.93 2.12
N GLU A 80 -4.88 -29.08 0.87
CA GLU A 80 -3.48 -29.29 0.49
C GLU A 80 -2.61 -28.08 0.84
N VAL A 81 -3.17 -26.87 0.75
CA VAL A 81 -2.46 -25.61 1.08
C VAL A 81 -2.38 -25.43 2.59
N ILE A 82 -3.46 -25.74 3.31
CA ILE A 82 -3.50 -25.67 4.78
C ILE A 82 -2.52 -26.67 5.41
N ALA A 83 -2.34 -27.85 4.79
CA ALA A 83 -1.36 -28.84 5.23
C ALA A 83 0.09 -28.31 5.22
N GLN A 84 0.40 -27.30 4.41
CA GLN A 84 1.72 -26.66 4.32
C GLN A 84 1.90 -25.46 5.27
N TRP A 85 1.03 -25.31 6.28
CA TRP A 85 1.12 -24.23 7.27
C TRP A 85 2.51 -24.04 7.92
N PRO A 86 3.35 -25.08 8.17
CA PRO A 86 4.68 -24.86 8.74
C PRO A 86 5.61 -24.15 7.74
N ALA A 87 5.51 -24.50 6.45
CA ALA A 87 6.29 -23.86 5.39
C ALA A 87 5.83 -22.40 5.18
N ILE A 88 4.52 -22.15 5.26
CA ILE A 88 3.96 -20.78 5.18
C ILE A 88 4.46 -19.93 6.35
N LEU A 89 4.39 -20.44 7.59
CA LEU A 89 4.91 -19.72 8.76
C LEU A 89 6.41 -19.46 8.67
N ALA A 90 7.20 -20.46 8.26
CA ALA A 90 8.63 -20.30 8.07
C ALA A 90 8.93 -19.22 7.01
N ALA A 91 8.26 -19.26 5.86
CA ALA A 91 8.41 -18.26 4.81
C ALA A 91 8.02 -16.85 5.29
N MET A 92 6.95 -16.72 6.07
CA MET A 92 6.53 -15.44 6.66
C MET A 92 7.57 -14.90 7.63
N LEU A 93 8.05 -15.71 8.59
CA LEU A 93 9.02 -15.28 9.59
C LEU A 93 10.37 -14.94 8.96
N VAL A 94 10.90 -15.85 8.14
CA VAL A 94 12.20 -15.68 7.47
C VAL A 94 12.14 -14.51 6.48
N GLY A 95 11.08 -14.43 5.67
CA GLY A 95 10.88 -13.36 4.70
C GLY A 95 10.73 -11.98 5.36
N THR A 96 10.00 -11.91 6.47
CA THR A 96 9.85 -10.67 7.24
C THR A 96 11.19 -10.24 7.85
N ALA A 97 11.90 -11.17 8.51
CA ALA A 97 13.20 -10.89 9.10
C ALA A 97 14.23 -10.44 8.04
N ALA A 98 14.28 -11.13 6.90
CA ALA A 98 15.15 -10.77 5.78
C ALA A 98 14.80 -9.39 5.20
N SER A 99 13.51 -9.09 5.04
CA SER A 99 13.05 -7.78 4.56
C SER A 99 13.43 -6.65 5.51
N LEU A 100 13.22 -6.83 6.82
CA LEU A 100 13.62 -5.84 7.82
C LEU A 100 15.14 -5.64 7.83
N TRP A 101 15.91 -6.73 7.74
CA TRP A 101 17.36 -6.67 7.73
C TRP A 101 17.89 -5.92 6.50
N LEU A 102 17.37 -6.25 5.31
CA LEU A 102 17.74 -5.58 4.07
C LEU A 102 17.35 -4.10 4.08
N CYS A 103 16.13 -3.78 4.55
CA CYS A 103 15.66 -2.40 4.66
C CYS A 103 16.54 -1.58 5.62
N SER A 104 16.94 -2.17 6.76
CA SER A 104 17.86 -1.53 7.70
C SER A 104 19.25 -1.27 7.08
N LEU A 105 19.78 -2.23 6.32
CA LEU A 105 21.05 -2.06 5.61
C LEU A 105 20.99 -0.94 4.55
N LEU A 106 19.91 -0.90 3.77
CA LEU A 106 19.69 0.14 2.76
C LEU A 106 19.58 1.53 3.40
N LEU A 107 18.80 1.65 4.47
CA LEU A 107 18.68 2.91 5.22
C LEU A 107 20.03 3.37 5.77
N LYS A 108 20.84 2.46 6.35
CA LYS A 108 22.20 2.80 6.82
C LYS A 108 23.11 3.25 5.68
N ARG A 109 23.01 2.63 4.50
CA ARG A 109 23.84 3.02 3.35
C ARG A 109 23.44 4.37 2.76
N LEU A 110 22.13 4.66 2.68
CA LEU A 110 21.65 5.96 2.20
C LEU A 110 21.96 7.06 3.21
N ALA A 111 21.75 6.81 4.51
CA ALA A 111 22.08 7.78 5.56
C ALA A 111 23.60 8.09 5.62
N ASN A 112 24.45 7.08 5.48
CA ASN A 112 25.91 7.29 5.44
C ASN A 112 26.39 7.97 4.13
N ALA A 113 25.59 7.93 3.06
CA ALA A 113 25.91 8.61 1.80
C ALA A 113 25.56 10.11 1.84
N ASP A 114 24.63 10.52 2.70
CA ASP A 114 24.31 11.94 2.93
C ASP A 114 25.35 12.64 3.84
N GLU A 115 26.20 11.88 4.54
CA GLU A 115 27.24 12.38 5.46
C GLU A 115 28.63 12.55 4.81
N GLN A 116 28.79 12.19 3.52
CA GLN A 116 30.04 12.32 2.73
C GLN A 116 29.91 13.41 1.65
#